data_AF-A0A1Y0EE30-F1
#
_entry.id   AF-A0A1Y0EE30-F1
#
_cell.length_a   1.000
_cell.length_b   1.000
_cell.length_c   1.000
_cell.angle_alpha   90.00
_cell.angle_beta   90.00
_cell.angle_gamma   90.00
#
_symmetry.space_group_name_H-M   'P 1'
#
loop_
_entity.id
_entity.type
_entity.pdbx_description
1 polymer ?
#
loop_
_entity_poly.entity_id
_entity_poly.type
_entity_poly.pdbx_seq_one_letter_code
_entity_poly.pdbx_strand_id
1 'polypeptide(L)' 'MTLAERYNTEAQRLMPHMAEDLAVDAGIDNAGHIDEIVFRRSEYLGGMAAVLLALLDQHK' A
#
# COMPACT_ATOMS: atom_id res chain seq x y z
N MET A 1 -10.84 -2.51 -10.62
CA MET A 1 -9.64 -1.99 -9.95
C MET A 1 -9.34 -2.91 -8.78
N THR A 2 -8.15 -3.52 -8.74
CA THR A 2 -7.71 -4.44 -7.67
C THR A 2 -7.42 -3.68 -6.38
N LEU A 3 -7.23 -4.40 -5.27
CA LEU A 3 -6.80 -3.79 -4.02
C LEU A 3 -5.43 -3.11 -4.17
N ALA A 4 -4.46 -3.76 -4.84
CA ALA A 4 -3.15 -3.17 -5.10
C ALA A 4 -3.22 -1.91 -5.97
N GLU A 5 -4.10 -1.87 -7.00
CA GLU A 5 -4.29 -0.66 -7.80
C GLU A 5 -4.85 0.50 -6.97
N ARG A 6 -5.83 0.22 -6.10
CA ARG A 6 -6.37 1.20 -5.14
C ARG A 6 -5.29 1.70 -4.19
N TYR A 7 -4.52 0.78 -3.61
CA TYR A 7 -3.42 1.07 -2.72
C TYR A 7 -2.35 1.93 -3.38
N ASN A 8 -1.87 1.57 -4.58
CA ASN A 8 -0.87 2.33 -5.33
C ASN A 8 -1.39 3.74 -5.69
N THR A 9 -2.68 3.85 -6.06
CA THR A 9 -3.32 5.14 -6.34
C THR A 9 -3.33 6.03 -5.10
N GLU A 10 -3.69 5.48 -3.93
CA GLU A 10 -3.70 6.23 -2.69
C GLU A 10 -2.30 6.56 -2.19
N ALA A 11 -1.31 5.67 -2.36
CA ALA A 11 0.09 5.96 -2.08
C ALA A 11 0.58 7.15 -2.91
N GLN A 12 0.28 7.17 -4.22
CA GLN A 12 0.61 8.28 -5.11
C GLN A 12 -0.09 9.59 -4.71
N ARG A 13 -1.35 9.52 -4.24
CA ARG A 13 -2.15 10.69 -3.88
C ARG A 13 -1.78 11.28 -2.52
N LEU A 14 -1.61 10.44 -1.51
CA LEU A 14 -1.37 10.84 -0.12
C LEU A 14 0.11 11.06 0.18
N MET A 15 0.99 10.31 -0.49
CA MET A 15 2.42 10.27 -0.20
C MET A 15 3.26 10.26 -1.49
N PRO A 16 3.14 11.26 -2.38
CA PRO A 16 3.75 11.24 -3.71
C PRO A 16 5.28 11.11 -3.68
N HIS A 17 5.94 11.59 -2.63
CA HIS A 17 7.39 11.50 -2.43
C HIS A 17 7.87 10.12 -1.96
N MET A 18 6.95 9.21 -1.60
CA MET A 18 7.22 7.83 -1.18
C MET A 18 6.52 6.81 -2.08
N ALA A 19 5.86 7.25 -3.15
CA ALA A 19 5.00 6.40 -3.96
C ALA A 19 5.77 5.24 -4.59
N GLU A 20 7.01 5.47 -5.05
CA GLU A 20 7.87 4.42 -5.61
C GLU A 20 8.28 3.39 -4.57
N ASP A 21 8.64 3.83 -3.35
CA ASP A 21 9.02 2.93 -2.25
C ASP A 21 7.84 2.08 -1.76
N LEU A 22 6.64 2.63 -1.84
CA LEU A 22 5.40 1.98 -1.42
C LEU A 22 4.76 1.13 -2.52
N ALA A 23 5.08 1.35 -3.79
CA ALA A 23 4.43 0.70 -4.93
C ALA A 23 4.57 -0.84 -4.90
N VAL A 24 3.46 -1.53 -5.14
CA VAL A 24 3.40 -2.99 -5.23
C VAL A 24 2.86 -3.45 -6.59
N ASP A 25 3.06 -4.72 -6.93
CA ASP A 25 2.50 -5.29 -8.16
C ASP A 25 0.97 -5.22 -8.14
N ALA A 26 0.37 -4.72 -9.23
CA ALA A 26 -1.07 -4.50 -9.37
C ALA A 26 -1.89 -5.79 -9.34
N GLY A 27 -1.26 -6.94 -9.60
CA GLY A 27 -1.88 -8.27 -9.54
C GLY A 27 -2.07 -8.80 -8.12
N ILE A 28 -1.57 -8.10 -7.10
CA ILE A 28 -1.77 -8.50 -5.70
C ILE A 28 -3.17 -8.11 -5.24
N ASP A 29 -3.90 -9.09 -4.72
CA ASP A 29 -5.30 -8.93 -4.28
C ASP A 29 -5.47 -9.06 -2.75
N ASN A 30 -4.39 -9.32 -2.01
CA ASN A 30 -4.41 -9.54 -0.58
C ASN A 30 -3.65 -8.44 0.18
N ALA A 31 -4.33 -7.78 1.14
CA ALA A 31 -3.76 -6.78 2.03
C ALA A 31 -2.54 -7.27 2.81
N GLY A 32 -2.57 -8.50 3.34
CA GLY A 32 -1.45 -9.07 4.09
C GLY A 32 -0.21 -9.28 3.22
N HIS A 33 -0.39 -9.59 1.94
CA HIS A 33 0.73 -9.74 1.01
C HIS A 33 1.34 -8.38 0.63
N ILE A 34 0.50 -7.33 0.51
CA ILE A 34 0.95 -5.94 0.32
C ILE A 34 1.80 -5.50 1.53
N ASP A 35 1.29 -5.72 2.75
CA ASP A 35 1.99 -5.37 4.00
C ASP A 35 3.35 -6.10 4.11
N GLU A 36 3.39 -7.41 3.89
CA GLU A 36 4.63 -8.20 3.96
C GLU A 36 5.69 -7.73 2.94
N ILE A 37 5.29 -7.40 1.71
CA ILE A 37 6.21 -6.89 0.69
C ILE A 37 6.82 -5.57 1.13
N VAL A 38 6.01 -4.64 1.60
CA VAL A 38 6.47 -3.29 1.96
C VAL A 38 7.26 -3.33 3.27
N PHE A 39 6.85 -4.13 4.25
CA PHE A 39 7.59 -4.36 5.49
C PHE A 39 8.98 -4.93 5.25
N ARG A 40 9.13 -5.87 4.29
CA ARG A 40 10.44 -6.41 3.91
C ARG A 40 11.38 -5.37 3.29
N ARG A 41 10.86 -4.25 2.78
CA ARG A 41 11.67 -3.10 2.33
C ARG A 41 12.11 -2.24 3.52
N SER A 42 11.23 -2.02 4.48
CA SER A 42 11.52 -1.34 5.75
C SER A 42 10.32 -1.43 6.69
N GLU A 43 10.57 -1.57 8.00
CA GLU A 43 9.52 -1.48 9.03
C GLU A 43 8.77 -0.13 8.96
N TYR A 44 9.49 0.97 8.68
CA TYR A 44 8.87 2.28 8.50
C TYR A 44 7.88 2.28 7.33
N LEU A 45 8.27 1.70 6.19
CA LEU A 45 7.40 1.60 5.02
C LEU A 45 6.22 0.66 5.29
N GLY A 46 6.44 -0.46 6.00
CA GLY A 46 5.39 -1.38 6.40
C GLY A 46 4.32 -0.69 7.26
N GLY A 47 4.75 0.14 8.23
CA GLY A 47 3.83 0.95 9.02
C GLY A 47 2.96 1.89 8.17
N MET A 48 3.53 2.53 7.15
CA MET A 48 2.77 3.40 6.24
C MET A 48 1.81 2.59 5.34
N ALA A 49 2.22 1.42 4.87
CA ALA A 49 1.36 0.52 4.11
C ALA A 49 0.14 0.09 4.93
N ALA A 50 0.35 -0.29 6.19
CA ALA A 50 -0.72 -0.64 7.12
C ALA A 50 -1.73 0.51 7.31
N VAL A 51 -1.26 1.76 7.42
CA VAL A 51 -2.14 2.94 7.49
C VAL A 51 -2.97 3.11 6.21
N LEU A 52 -2.35 3.02 5.04
CA LEU A 52 -3.07 3.12 3.75
C LEU A 52 -4.13 2.02 3.60
N LEU A 53 -3.80 0.78 3.97
CA LEU A 53 -4.75 -0.34 3.94
C LEU A 53 -5.91 -0.12 4.91
N ALA A 54 -5.66 0.40 6.11
CA ALA A 54 -6.71 0.72 7.08
C ALA A 54 -7.65 1.84 6.57
N LEU A 55 -7.10 2.89 5.95
CA LEU A 55 -7.90 3.95 5.33
C LEU A 55 -8.79 3.40 4.21
N LEU A 56 -8.25 2.50 3.37
CA LEU A 56 -9.03 1.87 2.31
C LEU A 56 -10.17 1.00 2.83
N ASP A 57 -10.00 0.35 3.98
CA ASP A 57 -11.05 -0.47 4.61
C ASP A 57 -12.15 0.38 5.26
N GLN A 58 -11.83 1.57 5.78
CA GLN A 58 -12.83 2.53 6.28
C GLN A 58 -13.71 3.13 5.17
N HIS A 59 -13.25 3.10 3.92
CA HIS A 59 -13.96 3.62 2.75
C HIS A 59 -14.67 2.52 1.93
N LYS A 60 -15.01 1.38 2.55
CA LYS A 60 -15.86 0.33 1.94
C LYS A 60 -17.33 0.69 1.95
#